data_AF-A0AAD2BJL7-F1
#
_entry.id   AF-A0AAD2BJL7-F1
#
_cell.length_a   1.000
_cell.length_b   1.000
_cell.length_c   1.000
_cell.angle_alpha   90.00
_cell.angle_beta   90.00
_cell.angle_gamma   90.00
#
_symmetry.space_group_name_H-M   'P 1'
#
loop_
_entity.id
_entity.type
_entity.pdbx_description
1 polymer ?
#
loop_
_entity_poly.entity_id
_entity_poly.type
_entity_poly.pdbx_seq_one_letter_code
_entity_poly.pdbx_strand_id
1 'polypeptide(L)'
;MSKVFAMWRVAAGVAVGSAMLAGCAGPKPLYQWEGYQPQVYQYFKGEAKEAQVAELERGLEKIKATNGAVPPGYHAQLGMLYSGLGKDDQMVQEFNTEKALFPESATYIDFLMKNVKKGTN
;
A
#
# COMPACT_ATOMS: atom_id res chain seq x y z
N MET A 1 -36.35 13.63 55.52
CA MET A 1 -37.12 13.21 54.34
C MET A 1 -36.57 13.90 53.11
N SER A 2 -36.22 13.10 52.10
CA SER A 2 -36.08 13.39 50.67
C SER A 2 -35.29 14.61 50.22
N LYS A 3 -34.03 14.39 49.77
CA LYS A 3 -33.43 15.10 48.61
C LYS A 3 -32.05 14.57 48.13
N VAL A 4 -31.57 13.40 48.58
CA VAL A 4 -30.27 12.85 48.13
C VAL A 4 -30.40 11.89 46.94
N PHE A 5 -31.58 11.29 46.71
CA PHE A 5 -31.80 10.29 45.65
C PHE A 5 -31.96 10.86 44.23
N ALA A 6 -32.18 12.18 44.08
CA ALA A 6 -32.47 12.77 42.77
C ALA A 6 -31.20 13.02 41.93
N MET A 7 -30.04 13.21 42.56
CA MET A 7 -28.82 13.61 41.85
C MET A 7 -28.02 12.42 41.30
N TRP A 8 -28.29 11.20 41.77
CA TRP A 8 -27.62 10.00 41.27
C TRP A 8 -28.27 9.44 39.99
N ARG A 9 -29.56 9.69 39.77
CA ARG A 9 -30.28 9.22 38.58
C ARG A 9 -29.92 9.97 37.29
N VAL A 10 -29.47 11.23 37.42
CA VAL A 10 -29.09 12.05 36.26
C VAL A 10 -27.68 11.72 35.77
N ALA A 11 -26.76 11.36 36.67
CA ALA A 11 -25.38 11.00 36.29
C ALA A 11 -25.28 9.67 35.52
N ALA A 12 -26.16 8.71 35.80
CA ALA A 12 -26.17 7.41 35.12
C ALA A 12 -26.72 7.48 33.68
N GLY A 13 -27.61 8.43 33.37
CA GLY A 13 -28.18 8.59 32.03
C GLY A 13 -27.19 9.14 31.00
N VAL A 14 -26.25 9.98 31.43
CA VAL A 14 -25.25 10.60 30.55
C VAL A 14 -24.14 9.62 30.17
N ALA A 15 -23.77 8.69 31.06
CA ALA A 15 -22.70 7.73 30.80
C ALA A 15 -23.09 6.63 29.78
N VAL A 16 -24.38 6.30 29.66
CA VAL A 16 -24.87 5.26 28.71
C VAL A 16 -24.93 5.79 27.27
N GLY A 17 -25.17 7.08 27.07
CA GLY A 17 -25.23 7.69 25.74
C GLY A 17 -23.88 7.77 25.02
N SER A 18 -22.77 7.93 25.77
CA SER A 18 -21.42 8.04 25.19
C SER A 18 -20.88 6.72 24.63
N ALA A 19 -21.41 5.57 25.06
CA ALA A 19 -20.96 4.25 24.60
C ALA A 19 -21.48 3.88 23.19
N MET A 20 -22.53 4.55 22.70
CA MET A 20 -23.12 4.25 21.39
C MET A 20 -22.42 4.93 20.20
N LEU A 21 -21.41 5.77 20.46
CA LEU A 21 -20.68 6.52 19.41
C LEU A 21 -19.37 5.87 18.97
N ALA A 22 -18.96 4.73 19.56
CA ALA A 22 -17.71 4.04 19.25
C ALA A 22 -17.78 3.11 18.01
N GLY A 23 -18.79 3.24 17.15
CA GLY A 23 -19.08 2.29 16.07
C GLY A 23 -18.54 2.62 14.68
N CYS A 24 -17.83 3.74 14.47
CA CYS A 24 -17.50 4.24 13.12
C CYS A 24 -16.03 4.09 12.71
N ALA A 25 -15.35 3.04 13.15
CA ALA A 25 -14.03 2.67 12.63
C ALA A 25 -14.12 1.31 11.94
N GLY A 26 -14.21 1.32 10.61
CA GLY A 26 -14.13 0.11 9.79
C GLY A 26 -12.78 -0.60 9.93
N PRO A 27 -12.69 -1.89 9.54
CA PRO A 27 -11.43 -2.63 9.63
C PRO A 27 -10.36 -1.93 8.81
N LYS A 28 -9.14 -1.84 9.37
CA LYS A 28 -7.99 -1.31 8.63
C LYS A 28 -7.70 -2.25 7.45
N PRO A 29 -7.43 -1.71 6.25
CA PRO A 29 -7.05 -2.54 5.11
C PRO A 29 -5.73 -3.25 5.40
N LEU A 30 -5.60 -4.48 4.88
CA LEU A 30 -4.37 -5.27 5.02
C LEU A 30 -3.18 -4.59 4.34
N TYR A 31 -3.41 -4.00 3.17
CA TYR A 31 -2.38 -3.33 2.37
C TYR A 31 -2.68 -1.85 2.18
N GLN A 32 -1.62 -1.05 2.06
CA GLN A 32 -1.68 0.38 1.81
C GLN A 32 -1.31 0.63 0.35
N TRP A 33 -2.32 0.92 -0.47
CA TRP A 33 -2.15 1.04 -1.91
C TRP A 33 -1.55 2.38 -2.35
N GLU A 34 -1.71 3.44 -1.54
CA GLU A 34 -1.26 4.80 -1.87
C GLU A 34 -1.62 5.18 -3.33
N GLY A 35 -0.70 5.76 -4.08
CA GLY A 35 -0.88 6.16 -5.48
C GLY A 35 -0.88 5.01 -6.51
N TYR A 36 -0.83 3.74 -6.10
CA TYR A 36 -0.62 2.61 -7.01
C TYR A 36 -1.62 2.55 -8.18
N GLN A 37 -2.92 2.58 -7.86
CA GLN A 37 -3.97 2.40 -8.88
C GLN A 37 -3.92 3.48 -9.99
N PRO A 38 -3.80 4.79 -9.66
CA PRO A 38 -3.54 5.82 -10.67
C PRO A 38 -2.32 5.52 -11.54
N GLN A 39 -1.19 5.11 -10.95
CA GLN A 39 0.06 4.92 -11.70
C GLN A 39 -0.05 3.75 -12.69
N VAL A 40 -0.67 2.64 -12.29
CA VAL A 40 -0.93 1.52 -13.20
C VAL A 40 -1.81 1.96 -14.38
N TYR A 41 -2.82 2.78 -14.13
CA TYR A 41 -3.66 3.32 -15.20
C TYR A 41 -2.89 4.26 -16.13
N GLN A 42 -2.01 5.11 -15.59
CA GLN A 42 -1.16 6.02 -16.37
C GLN A 42 -0.13 5.26 -17.21
N TYR A 43 0.38 4.13 -16.72
CA TYR A 43 1.23 3.21 -17.49
C TYR A 43 0.52 2.76 -18.78
N PHE A 44 -0.73 2.32 -18.69
CA PHE A 44 -1.51 1.88 -19.85
C PHE A 44 -1.84 3.02 -20.83
N LYS A 45 -1.84 4.27 -20.35
CA LYS A 45 -1.96 5.45 -21.21
C LYS A 45 -0.68 5.85 -21.93
N GLY A 46 0.46 5.22 -21.59
CA GLY A 46 1.76 5.59 -22.14
C GLY A 46 2.31 6.91 -21.59
N GLU A 47 1.90 7.31 -20.38
CA GLU A 47 2.49 8.47 -19.71
C GLU A 47 3.95 8.21 -19.31
N ALA A 48 4.70 9.29 -19.04
CA ALA A 48 6.13 9.21 -18.74
C ALA A 48 6.42 8.29 -17.54
N LYS A 49 7.36 7.36 -17.71
CA LYS A 49 7.68 6.34 -16.69
C LYS A 49 8.34 6.96 -15.46
N GLU A 50 9.13 8.02 -15.64
CA GLU A 50 9.86 8.72 -14.58
C GLU A 50 8.91 9.35 -13.56
N ALA A 51 7.82 9.95 -14.03
CA ALA A 51 6.79 10.52 -13.16
C ALA A 51 6.09 9.42 -12.34
N GLN A 52 5.83 8.27 -12.96
CA GLN A 52 5.21 7.14 -12.27
C GLN A 52 6.13 6.53 -11.21
N VAL A 53 7.41 6.37 -11.53
CA VAL A 53 8.43 5.92 -10.57
C VAL A 53 8.45 6.84 -9.36
N ALA A 54 8.51 8.16 -9.58
CA ALA A 54 8.57 9.14 -8.48
C ALA A 54 7.34 9.07 -7.56
N GLU A 55 6.13 8.87 -8.10
CA GLU A 55 4.93 8.76 -7.27
C GLU A 55 4.85 7.40 -6.54
N LEU A 56 5.29 6.31 -7.17
CA LEU A 56 5.35 4.99 -6.53
C LEU A 56 6.41 4.95 -5.42
N GLU A 57 7.60 5.50 -5.63
CA GLU A 57 8.63 5.63 -4.58
C GLU A 57 8.11 6.46 -3.40
N ARG A 58 7.42 7.57 -3.67
CA ARG A 58 6.78 8.38 -2.63
C ARG A 58 5.72 7.59 -1.86
N GLY A 59 4.94 6.76 -2.55
CA GLY A 59 3.98 5.85 -1.94
C GLY A 59 4.66 4.86 -1.00
N LEU A 60 5.74 4.19 -1.44
CA LEU A 60 6.53 3.29 -0.59
C LEU A 60 7.01 3.97 0.69
N GLU A 61 7.54 5.19 0.59
CA GLU A 61 8.01 5.92 1.78
C GLU A 61 6.87 6.21 2.77
N LYS A 62 5.65 6.52 2.30
CA LYS A 62 4.47 6.69 3.17
C LYS A 62 4.05 5.38 3.85
N ILE A 63 4.04 4.28 3.09
CA ILE A 63 3.71 2.95 3.61
C ILE A 63 4.71 2.58 4.70
N LYS A 64 6.01 2.74 4.43
CA LYS A 64 7.08 2.49 5.39
C LYS A 64 6.98 3.38 6.63
N ALA A 65 6.71 4.68 6.45
CA ALA A 65 6.55 5.63 7.57
C ALA A 65 5.40 5.26 8.52
N THR A 66 4.39 4.55 8.02
CA THR A 66 3.24 4.11 8.81
C THR A 66 3.35 2.65 9.27
N ASN A 67 4.48 1.98 9.02
CA ASN A 67 4.66 0.52 9.17
C ASN A 67 3.55 -0.28 8.47
N GLY A 68 3.07 0.21 7.33
CA GLY A 68 2.10 -0.46 6.48
C GLY A 68 2.73 -1.61 5.68
N ALA A 69 1.87 -2.50 5.18
CA ALA A 69 2.24 -3.54 4.25
C ALA A 69 2.07 -3.02 2.80
N VAL A 70 3.17 -3.11 2.04
CA VAL A 70 3.15 -2.87 0.60
C VAL A 70 2.29 -3.94 -0.08
N PRO A 71 1.38 -3.61 -0.99
CA PRO A 71 0.54 -4.59 -1.66
C PRO A 71 1.31 -5.45 -2.68
N PRO A 72 0.79 -6.64 -3.02
CA PRO A 72 1.35 -7.47 -4.07
C PRO A 72 1.35 -6.74 -5.41
N GLY A 73 2.43 -6.90 -6.16
CA GLY A 73 2.65 -6.30 -7.47
C GLY A 73 3.22 -4.88 -7.44
N TYR A 74 3.34 -4.23 -6.28
CA TYR A 74 3.88 -2.86 -6.20
C TYR A 74 5.35 -2.81 -6.61
N HIS A 75 6.16 -3.70 -6.04
CA HIS A 75 7.57 -3.81 -6.38
C HIS A 75 7.75 -4.41 -7.78
N ALA A 76 6.86 -5.33 -8.20
CA ALA A 76 6.83 -5.78 -9.60
C ALA A 76 6.63 -4.62 -10.59
N GLN A 77 5.69 -3.71 -10.33
CA GLN A 77 5.43 -2.55 -11.19
C GLN A 77 6.65 -1.61 -11.24
N LEU A 78 7.26 -1.30 -10.09
CA LEU A 78 8.49 -0.50 -10.04
C LEU A 78 9.63 -1.17 -10.83
N GLY A 79 9.81 -2.48 -10.68
CA GLY A 79 10.79 -3.23 -11.47
C GLY A 79 10.56 -3.12 -12.97
N MET A 80 9.31 -3.24 -13.43
CA MET A 80 8.96 -3.05 -14.84
C MET A 80 9.25 -1.63 -15.33
N LEU A 81 8.94 -0.61 -14.53
CA LEU A 81 9.21 0.79 -14.88
C LEU A 81 10.72 1.05 -14.99
N TYR A 82 11.52 0.57 -14.03
CA TYR A 82 12.98 0.69 -14.08
C TYR A 82 13.59 -0.06 -15.26
N SER A 83 13.08 -1.25 -15.58
CA SER A 83 13.48 -1.98 -16.80
C SER A 83 13.24 -1.12 -18.04
N GLY A 84 12.06 -0.52 -18.16
CA GLY A 84 11.71 0.38 -19.26
C GLY A 84 12.48 1.71 -19.30
N LEU A 85 13.29 2.00 -18.28
CA LEU A 85 14.19 3.16 -18.16
C LEU A 85 15.68 2.76 -18.27
N GLY A 86 16.00 1.49 -18.48
CA GLY A 86 17.39 0.98 -18.52
C GLY A 86 18.10 0.99 -17.17
N LYS A 87 17.36 1.00 -16.06
CA LYS A 87 17.87 1.03 -14.68
C LYS A 87 17.93 -0.38 -14.10
N ASP A 88 18.78 -1.22 -14.68
CA ASP A 88 18.78 -2.67 -14.44
C ASP A 88 19.03 -3.06 -12.99
N ASP A 89 19.95 -2.37 -12.28
CA ASP A 89 20.22 -2.65 -10.87
C ASP A 89 18.98 -2.39 -9.99
N GLN A 90 18.27 -1.28 -10.24
CA GLN A 90 17.04 -0.93 -9.53
C GLN A 90 15.93 -1.93 -9.88
N MET A 91 15.79 -2.30 -11.16
CA MET A 91 14.85 -3.34 -11.58
C MET A 91 15.09 -4.65 -10.82
N VAL A 92 16.33 -5.13 -10.74
CA VAL A 92 16.67 -6.39 -10.05
C VAL A 92 16.36 -6.29 -8.55
N GLN A 93 16.64 -5.15 -7.92
CA GLN A 93 16.34 -4.92 -6.51
C GLN A 93 14.82 -5.02 -6.25
N GLU A 94 14.00 -4.34 -7.05
CA GLU A 94 12.55 -4.33 -6.88
C GLU A 94 11.96 -5.73 -7.12
N PHE A 95 12.40 -6.43 -8.16
CA PHE A 95 11.96 -7.79 -8.44
C PHE A 95 12.34 -8.78 -7.33
N ASN A 96 13.55 -8.69 -6.77
CA ASN A 96 13.91 -9.55 -5.63
C ASN A 96 13.09 -9.22 -4.38
N THR A 97 12.76 -7.94 -4.17
CA THR A 97 11.91 -7.51 -3.05
C THR A 97 10.49 -8.06 -3.19
N GLU A 98 9.90 -8.00 -4.40
CA GLU A 98 8.59 -8.61 -4.69
C GLU A 98 8.60 -10.10 -4.36
N LYS A 99 9.62 -10.85 -4.79
CA LYS A 99 9.75 -12.28 -4.50
C LYS A 99 9.85 -12.59 -3.01
N ALA A 100 10.53 -11.72 -2.25
CA ALA A 100 10.71 -11.90 -0.81
C ALA A 100 9.39 -11.65 -0.06
N LEU A 101 8.60 -10.68 -0.49
CA LEU A 101 7.30 -10.35 0.11
C LEU A 101 6.19 -11.32 -0.35
N PHE A 102 6.25 -11.74 -1.62
CA PHE A 102 5.21 -12.50 -2.32
C PHE A 102 5.84 -13.67 -3.09
N PRO A 103 6.21 -14.78 -2.41
CA PRO A 103 6.84 -15.94 -3.05
C PRO A 103 5.98 -16.58 -4.15
N GLU A 104 4.66 -16.37 -4.14
CA GLU A 104 3.74 -16.76 -5.20
C GLU A 104 4.05 -16.10 -6.55
N SER A 105 4.66 -14.91 -6.54
CA SER A 105 5.05 -14.18 -7.75
C SER A 105 6.35 -14.71 -8.37
N ALA A 106 7.12 -15.53 -7.64
CA ALA A 106 8.50 -15.85 -7.98
C ALA A 106 8.69 -16.42 -9.39
N THR A 107 7.83 -17.36 -9.79
CA THR A 107 7.88 -17.95 -11.14
C THR A 107 7.71 -16.89 -12.23
N TYR A 108 6.81 -15.93 -12.03
CA TYR A 108 6.56 -14.86 -12.99
C TYR A 108 7.73 -13.86 -13.03
N ILE A 109 8.22 -13.44 -11.86
CA ILE A 109 9.36 -12.51 -11.77
C ILE A 109 10.63 -13.12 -12.37
N ASP A 110 10.89 -14.41 -12.14
CA ASP A 110 12.00 -15.13 -12.75
C ASP A 110 11.88 -15.21 -14.28
N PHE A 111 10.65 -15.36 -14.79
CA PHE A 111 10.39 -15.28 -16.22
C PHE A 111 10.70 -13.87 -16.76
N LEU A 112 10.26 -12.80 -16.11
CA LEU A 112 10.56 -11.43 -16.54
C LEU A 112 12.07 -11.17 -16.59
N MET A 113 12.79 -11.50 -15.51
CA MET A 113 14.24 -11.30 -15.42
C MET A 113 15.04 -12.08 -16.48
N LYS A 114 14.57 -13.26 -16.89
CA LYS A 114 15.20 -14.04 -17.97
C LYS A 114 15.02 -13.38 -19.34
N ASN A 115 13.85 -12.79 -19.60
CA ASN A 115 13.54 -12.21 -20.90
C ASN A 115 14.16 -10.83 -21.11
N VAL A 116 14.28 -10.01 -20.05
CA VAL A 116 15.00 -8.72 -20.12
C VAL A 116 16.42 -8.92 -20.64
N LYS A 117 17.15 -9.91 -20.10
CA LYS A 117 18.52 -10.25 -20.52
C LYS A 117 18.65 -10.69 -21.98
N LYS A 118 17.55 -11.13 -22.62
CA LYS A 118 17.54 -11.60 -24.00
C LYS A 118 17.23 -10.47 -25.00
N GLY A 119 16.50 -9.44 -24.57
CA GLY A 119 16.08 -8.31 -25.40
C GLY A 119 17.13 -7.21 -25.60
N THR A 120 18.27 -7.28 -24.90
CA THR A 120 19.37 -6.30 -24.97
C THR A 120 20.41 -6.61 -26.07
N ASN A 121 20.03 -7.32 -27.14
CA ASN A 121 20.88 -7.60 -28.30
C ASN A 121 20.61 -6.63 -29.46
#